data_AF-A0A8S3SKM0-F1
#
_entry.id   AF-A0A8S3SKM0-F1
#
_cell.length_a   1.000
_cell.length_b   1.000
_cell.length_c   1.000
_cell.angle_alpha   90.00
_cell.angle_beta   90.00
_cell.angle_gamma   90.00
#
_symmetry.space_group_name_H-M   'P 1'
#
loop_
_entity.id
_entity.type
_entity.pdbx_description
1 polymer ?
#
loop_
_entity_poly.entity_id
_entity_poly.type
_entity_poly.pdbx_seq_one_letter_code
_entity_poly.pdbx_strand_id
1 'polypeptide(L)'
;MLRSWRKIGSESRNREFKRGGGKYAYDHLKTDVGVYVCAFLNSEEEGTLFIGVNDEGTVEGIECEQRKEDTIRKDIIDPGIKAIKPDIFPKSYTVKFTHVCDKNKWQIGNLKVIEITVKKVEQLTQLYEVFNGDVYIRRDGSKQGPLKVNQIQEWHNQKKKTGLKKDRIKEKEDRIKEKEDRIKEKEERIKEREERIQSLEKQNNEMARAKSRLGHRIDDTEKQMEEKEKILEQKLEEEKKIKEELKEEKEVLEQKMEQEKTTAEQKIRNMEKREKKFKQHISNLKNDIQKFEEQHNTTTADKAALEQRITVNEQEKIELARRAEELENEKMRLEHQIKDTKNEVEKSKNMSSGVDEDRKLLVQHVEDMYLKMKQLEEDIDTTEEEKSRLQQKNDDMEIGKQTNGRQNKKC
;
A
#
# COMPACT_ATOMS: atom_id res chain seq x y z
N MET A 1 93.56 28.99 77.54
CA MET A 1 94.56 28.63 78.55
C MET A 1 94.89 27.15 78.41
N LEU A 2 96.16 26.80 78.31
CA LEU A 2 96.67 25.42 78.21
C LEU A 2 97.37 25.01 79.51
N ARG A 3 97.37 23.72 79.86
CA ARG A 3 97.96 23.21 81.11
C ARG A 3 99.33 22.60 80.85
N SER A 4 100.36 22.93 81.62
CA SER A 4 101.77 22.58 81.32
C SER A 4 102.08 21.07 81.26
N TRP A 5 101.39 20.23 82.03
CA TRP A 5 101.59 18.75 81.98
C TRP A 5 100.53 18.03 81.13
N ARG A 6 99.63 18.77 80.46
CA ARG A 6 98.56 18.15 79.67
C ARG A 6 99.05 17.87 78.25
N LYS A 7 98.93 16.61 77.83
CA LYS A 7 99.09 16.24 76.42
C LYS A 7 97.95 16.84 75.61
N ILE A 8 98.28 17.66 74.61
CA ILE A 8 97.29 18.30 73.72
C ILE A 8 96.97 17.47 72.46
N GLY A 9 97.58 16.29 72.35
CA GLY A 9 97.41 15.33 71.27
C GLY A 9 98.76 14.77 70.82
N SER A 10 98.77 14.08 69.70
CA SER A 10 99.97 13.77 68.92
C SER A 10 100.01 14.65 67.67
N GLU A 11 101.20 14.82 67.09
CA GLU A 11 101.31 15.39 65.76
C GLU A 11 100.46 14.58 64.76
N SER A 12 99.85 15.30 63.82
CA SER A 12 98.96 14.72 62.82
C SER A 12 99.10 15.47 61.50
N ARG A 13 98.35 15.04 60.49
CA ARG A 13 98.28 15.76 59.21
C ARG A 13 97.94 17.25 59.40
N ASN A 14 97.08 17.58 60.35
CA ASN A 14 96.63 18.95 60.63
C ASN A 14 97.25 19.59 61.89
N ARG A 15 98.22 18.95 62.56
CA ARG A 15 98.86 19.50 63.76
C ARG A 15 100.36 19.28 63.75
N GLU A 16 101.11 20.33 64.02
CA GLU A 16 102.56 20.29 64.17
C GLU A 16 102.97 20.93 65.49
N PHE A 17 103.92 20.32 66.20
CA PHE A 17 104.46 20.80 67.46
C PHE A 17 105.92 21.25 67.29
N LYS A 18 106.28 22.35 67.96
CA LYS A 18 107.65 22.86 68.02
C LYS A 18 107.97 23.31 69.44
N ARG A 19 109.12 22.86 69.95
CA ARG A 19 109.62 23.30 71.26
C ARG A 19 110.06 24.75 71.18
N GLY A 20 109.61 25.58 72.13
CA GLY A 20 109.84 27.03 72.12
C GLY A 20 111.02 27.51 72.97
N GLY A 21 111.87 26.60 73.47
CA GLY A 21 112.94 26.91 74.41
C GLY A 21 114.14 27.65 73.78
N GLY A 22 114.93 28.33 74.62
CA GLY A 22 116.17 29.01 74.22
C GLY A 22 115.94 30.16 73.24
N LYS A 23 116.77 30.25 72.19
CA LYS A 23 116.68 31.29 71.15
C LYS A 23 115.75 30.94 69.98
N TYR A 24 114.97 29.87 70.09
CA TYR A 24 114.10 29.37 69.01
C TYR A 24 113.19 30.44 68.40
N ALA A 25 112.59 31.30 69.24
CA ALA A 25 111.72 32.39 68.79
C ALA A 25 112.39 33.33 67.77
N TYR A 26 113.70 33.54 67.88
CA TYR A 26 114.43 34.48 67.03
C TYR A 26 115.15 33.78 65.88
N ASP A 27 115.70 32.58 66.13
CA ASP A 27 116.58 31.90 65.18
C ASP A 27 115.82 31.01 64.18
N HIS A 28 114.72 30.39 64.60
CA HIS A 28 114.05 29.32 63.83
C HIS A 28 112.58 29.58 63.54
N LEU A 29 111.89 30.32 64.40
CA LEU A 29 110.44 30.53 64.29
C LEU A 29 110.03 31.09 62.93
N LYS A 30 110.73 32.07 62.37
CA LYS A 30 110.40 32.65 61.05
C LYS A 30 110.42 31.59 59.94
N THR A 31 111.47 30.76 59.93
CA THR A 31 111.66 29.71 58.92
C THR A 31 110.62 28.62 59.08
N ASP A 32 110.38 28.15 60.31
CA ASP A 32 109.39 27.12 60.59
C ASP A 32 107.97 27.61 60.27
N VAL A 33 107.64 28.86 60.61
CA VAL A 33 106.37 29.47 60.21
C VAL A 33 106.21 29.43 58.69
N GLY A 34 107.21 29.88 57.93
CA GLY A 34 107.14 29.84 56.46
C GLY A 34 106.91 28.43 55.92
N VAL A 35 107.69 27.46 56.38
CA VAL A 35 107.64 26.07 55.90
C VAL A 35 106.31 25.39 56.25
N TYR A 36 105.88 25.47 57.51
CA TYR A 36 104.68 24.76 57.96
C TYR A 36 103.40 25.44 57.50
N VAL A 37 103.36 26.77 57.44
CA VAL A 37 102.21 27.48 56.85
C VAL A 37 102.09 27.16 55.36
N CYS A 38 103.20 27.15 54.61
CA CYS A 38 103.23 26.71 53.21
C CYS A 38 102.70 25.26 53.07
N ALA A 39 103.21 24.34 53.90
CA ALA A 39 102.77 22.94 53.87
C ALA A 39 101.27 22.76 54.17
N PHE A 40 100.71 23.54 55.11
CA PHE A 40 99.29 23.51 55.43
C PHE A 40 98.44 24.14 54.32
N LEU A 41 98.87 25.24 53.70
CA LEU A 41 98.14 25.85 52.56
C LEU A 41 98.10 24.95 51.34
N ASN A 42 99.18 24.18 51.12
CA ASN A 42 99.23 23.17 50.09
C ASN A 42 98.51 21.87 50.46
N SER A 43 98.00 21.79 51.69
CA SER A 43 97.07 20.75 52.11
C SER A 43 95.64 21.25 51.91
N GLU A 44 94.73 20.37 51.50
CA GLU A 44 93.30 20.71 51.34
C GLU A 44 92.54 20.77 52.66
N GLU A 45 93.25 20.87 53.78
CA GLU A 45 92.74 20.77 55.14
C GLU A 45 93.22 21.97 55.96
N GLU A 46 92.49 22.28 57.03
CA GLU A 46 92.95 23.24 58.04
C GLU A 46 94.11 22.63 58.83
N GLY A 47 95.13 23.42 59.14
CA GLY A 47 96.30 22.99 59.91
C GLY A 47 96.67 23.96 61.01
N THR A 48 97.25 23.47 62.12
CA THR A 48 97.72 24.31 63.22
C THR A 48 99.15 23.97 63.63
N LEU A 49 100.01 25.00 63.65
CA LEU A 49 101.36 24.95 64.21
C LEU A 49 101.33 25.45 65.66
N PHE A 50 101.78 24.62 66.61
CA PHE A 50 101.91 24.97 68.01
C PHE A 50 103.37 25.14 68.39
N ILE A 51 103.72 26.33 68.89
CA ILE A 51 105.06 26.64 69.42
C ILE A 51 105.00 26.72 70.94
N GLY A 52 105.94 26.05 71.60
CA GLY A 52 105.91 25.82 73.05
C GLY A 52 105.29 24.47 73.42
N VAL A 53 105.30 23.51 72.49
CA VAL A 53 104.80 22.14 72.70
C VAL A 53 105.87 21.18 72.19
N ASN A 54 106.22 20.18 72.97
CA ASN A 54 107.20 19.19 72.54
C ASN A 54 106.59 18.10 71.65
N ASP A 55 107.45 17.28 71.05
CA ASP A 55 107.04 16.25 70.06
C ASP A 55 106.10 15.20 70.67
N GLU A 56 106.13 15.03 71.99
CA GLU A 56 105.23 14.15 72.76
C GLU A 56 103.85 14.79 73.04
N GLY A 57 103.66 16.03 72.60
CA GLY A 57 102.43 16.82 72.79
C GLY A 57 102.31 17.49 74.16
N THR A 58 103.39 17.56 74.94
CA THR A 58 103.41 18.20 76.26
C THR A 58 103.66 19.69 76.15
N VAL A 59 102.89 20.49 76.88
CA VAL A 59 102.93 21.96 76.83
C VAL A 59 104.07 22.52 77.69
N GLU A 60 105.17 22.88 77.06
CA GLU A 60 106.33 23.49 77.76
C GLU A 60 106.19 25.03 77.84
N GLY A 61 105.49 25.63 76.89
CA GLY A 61 105.40 27.07 76.70
C GLY A 61 106.67 27.70 76.11
N ILE A 62 106.54 28.95 75.73
CA ILE A 62 107.63 29.86 75.40
C ILE A 62 107.51 31.10 76.30
N GLU A 63 108.65 31.61 76.77
CA GLU A 63 108.69 32.83 77.55
C GLU A 63 108.33 34.04 76.67
N CYS A 64 107.13 34.59 76.89
CA CYS A 64 106.54 35.62 76.05
C CYS A 64 105.73 36.60 76.90
N GLU A 65 106.38 37.69 77.32
CA GLU A 65 105.71 38.83 77.92
C GLU A 65 104.76 39.51 76.94
N GLN A 66 103.76 40.23 77.47
CA GLN A 66 102.78 40.95 76.65
C GLN A 66 103.42 41.90 75.63
N ARG A 67 104.52 42.59 76.02
CA ARG A 67 105.26 43.48 75.11
C ARG A 67 105.98 42.74 73.98
N LYS A 68 106.35 41.47 74.20
CA LYS A 68 107.05 40.63 73.21
C LYS A 68 106.10 39.97 72.22
N GLU A 69 104.79 39.86 72.52
CA GLU A 69 103.81 39.29 71.59
C GLU A 69 103.77 40.06 70.26
N ASP A 70 103.71 41.38 70.35
CA ASP A 70 103.65 42.27 69.19
C ASP A 70 104.91 42.16 68.33
N THR A 71 106.10 42.11 68.95
CA THR A 71 107.39 41.90 68.27
C THR A 71 107.44 40.55 67.58
N ILE A 72 107.12 39.46 68.30
CA ILE A 72 107.11 38.10 67.72
C ILE A 72 106.11 38.03 66.56
N ARG A 73 104.94 38.66 66.69
CA ARG A 73 103.95 38.66 65.62
C ARG A 73 104.41 39.46 64.40
N LYS A 74 104.76 40.74 64.59
CA LYS A 74 105.03 41.69 63.49
C LYS A 74 106.39 41.47 62.83
N ASP A 75 107.41 41.06 63.59
CA ASP A 75 108.79 41.01 63.11
C ASP A 75 109.23 39.59 62.72
N ILE A 76 108.51 38.56 63.17
CA ILE A 76 108.91 37.16 62.97
C ILE A 76 107.82 36.36 62.24
N ILE A 77 106.61 36.27 62.80
CA ILE A 77 105.52 35.46 62.25
C ILE A 77 105.00 36.06 60.94
N ASP A 78 104.56 37.33 60.95
CA ASP A 78 104.00 37.96 59.78
C ASP A 78 105.00 38.05 58.61
N PRO A 79 106.30 38.33 58.81
CA PRO A 79 107.29 38.26 57.74
C PRO A 79 107.53 36.84 57.21
N GLY A 80 107.46 35.82 58.07
CA GLY A 80 107.53 34.41 57.64
C GLY A 80 106.36 34.02 56.73
N ILE A 81 105.15 34.50 57.04
CA ILE A 81 103.95 34.27 56.23
C ILE A 81 103.98 35.11 54.94
N LYS A 82 104.36 36.38 55.01
CA LYS A 82 104.47 37.29 53.84
C LYS A 82 105.52 36.84 52.82
N ALA A 83 106.48 36.03 53.24
CA ALA A 83 107.49 35.44 52.38
C ALA A 83 106.94 34.31 51.48
N ILE A 84 105.72 33.84 51.73
CA ILE A 84 105.07 32.78 50.96
C ILE A 84 104.40 33.39 49.72
N LYS A 85 104.57 32.73 48.58
CA LYS A 85 103.90 33.08 47.31
C LYS A 85 102.98 31.95 46.87
N PRO A 86 101.79 32.22 46.33
CA PRO A 86 101.13 33.53 46.25
C PRO A 86 100.84 34.15 47.62
N ASP A 87 100.57 35.46 47.64
CA ASP A 87 100.32 36.19 48.89
C ASP A 87 99.13 35.61 49.66
N ILE A 88 99.33 35.44 50.96
CA ILE A 88 98.32 34.87 51.85
C ILE A 88 97.47 35.99 52.43
N PHE A 89 96.15 35.90 52.23
CA PHE A 89 95.22 36.85 52.83
C PHE A 89 95.20 36.72 54.37
N PRO A 90 95.15 37.84 55.13
CA PRO A 90 95.12 37.80 56.60
C PRO A 90 93.97 36.96 57.21
N LYS A 91 92.87 36.77 56.47
CA LYS A 91 91.73 35.94 56.92
C LYS A 91 92.01 34.45 56.81
N SER A 92 93.04 34.04 56.06
CA SER A 92 93.42 32.64 55.82
C SER A 92 94.26 32.04 56.94
N TYR A 93 94.66 32.85 57.93
CA TYR A 93 95.32 32.35 59.13
C TYR A 93 94.91 33.10 60.39
N THR A 94 95.12 32.49 61.55
CA THR A 94 94.98 33.14 62.85
C THR A 94 96.18 32.82 63.71
N VAL A 95 96.70 33.82 64.42
CA VAL A 95 97.76 33.64 65.41
C VAL A 95 97.20 33.97 66.78
N LYS A 96 97.31 33.05 67.72
CA LYS A 96 96.87 33.21 69.11
C LYS A 96 98.04 32.97 70.06
N PHE A 97 98.12 33.78 71.10
CA PHE A 97 99.05 33.59 72.20
C PHE A 97 98.26 33.11 73.41
N THR A 98 98.40 31.84 73.77
CA THR A 98 97.61 31.20 74.80
C THR A 98 98.44 30.98 76.07
N HIS A 99 98.03 31.58 77.19
CA HIS A 99 98.71 31.38 78.48
C HIS A 99 98.79 29.90 78.90
N VAL A 100 99.94 29.54 79.47
CA VAL A 100 100.19 28.25 80.11
C VAL A 100 99.88 28.35 81.60
N CYS A 101 99.17 27.35 82.14
CA CYS A 101 98.70 27.31 83.52
C CYS A 101 99.14 26.03 84.24
N ASP A 102 99.26 26.13 85.56
CA ASP A 102 99.54 25.02 86.48
C ASP A 102 98.26 24.21 86.81
N LYS A 103 98.39 23.13 87.60
CA LYS A 103 97.34 22.17 87.99
C LYS A 103 96.08 22.82 88.52
N ASN A 104 96.29 23.94 89.20
CA ASN A 104 95.29 24.76 89.85
C ASN A 104 94.72 25.86 88.93
N LYS A 105 95.02 25.84 87.62
CA LYS A 105 94.65 26.85 86.60
C LYS A 105 95.26 28.24 86.80
N TRP A 106 96.25 28.39 87.68
CA TRP A 106 97.04 29.61 87.80
C TRP A 106 98.03 29.73 86.64
N GLN A 107 98.17 30.91 86.06
CA GLN A 107 99.15 31.18 85.00
C GLN A 107 100.58 30.95 85.50
N ILE A 108 101.40 30.24 84.71
CA ILE A 108 102.81 29.99 85.02
C ILE A 108 103.64 31.12 84.38
N GLY A 109 103.99 32.12 85.18
CA GLY A 109 104.83 33.24 84.75
C GLY A 109 104.37 33.88 83.44
N ASN A 110 105.31 34.18 82.55
CA ASN A 110 105.05 34.71 81.20
C ASN A 110 105.03 33.60 80.13
N LEU A 111 104.76 32.34 80.49
CA LEU A 111 104.73 31.25 79.53
C LEU A 111 103.44 31.27 78.69
N LYS A 112 103.61 31.21 77.38
CA LYS A 112 102.52 31.15 76.40
C LYS A 112 102.80 30.05 75.37
N VAL A 113 101.76 29.57 74.72
CA VAL A 113 101.85 28.77 73.49
C VAL A 113 101.40 29.64 72.34
N ILE A 114 102.16 29.64 71.26
CA ILE A 114 101.76 30.34 70.04
C ILE A 114 101.04 29.32 69.16
N GLU A 115 99.81 29.62 68.77
CA GLU A 115 98.99 28.79 67.91
C GLU A 115 98.79 29.53 66.58
N ILE A 116 99.32 28.95 65.49
CA ILE A 116 99.15 29.49 64.14
C ILE A 116 98.27 28.52 63.37
N THR A 117 96.99 28.87 63.24
CA THR A 117 96.00 28.09 62.49
C THR A 117 95.89 28.63 61.07
N VAL A 118 96.08 27.77 60.09
CA VAL A 118 95.94 28.04 58.65
C VAL A 118 94.64 27.41 58.18
N LYS A 119 93.73 28.21 57.65
CA LYS A 119 92.42 27.76 57.18
C LYS A 119 92.54 26.95 55.90
N LYS A 120 91.60 26.03 55.71
CA LYS A 120 91.43 25.26 54.49
C LYS A 120 91.27 26.17 53.27
N VAL A 121 91.97 25.85 52.19
CA VAL A 121 91.77 26.44 50.86
C VAL A 121 90.79 25.57 50.07
N GLU A 122 89.62 26.09 49.73
CA GLU A 122 88.55 25.32 49.06
C GLU A 122 88.94 24.83 47.65
N GLN A 123 89.70 25.65 46.92
CA GLN A 123 90.16 25.36 45.56
C GLN A 123 91.62 25.75 45.41
N LEU A 124 92.52 24.80 45.68
CA LEU A 124 93.94 24.99 45.47
C LEU A 124 94.25 24.90 43.96
N THR A 125 94.37 26.05 43.29
CA THR A 125 94.64 26.17 41.85
C THR A 125 96.14 26.11 41.52
N GLN A 126 96.99 26.54 42.45
CA GLN A 126 98.44 26.51 42.37
C GLN A 126 99.04 26.20 43.74
N LEU A 127 100.27 25.69 43.76
CA LEU A 127 101.01 25.44 44.99
C LEU A 127 101.60 26.74 45.53
N TYR A 128 101.61 26.87 46.85
CA TYR A 128 102.34 27.89 47.58
C TYR A 128 103.82 27.49 47.72
N GLU A 129 104.71 28.47 47.67
CA GLU A 129 106.16 28.34 47.82
C GLU A 129 106.68 29.35 48.85
N VAL A 130 107.77 29.02 49.55
CA VAL A 130 108.44 29.99 50.43
C VAL A 130 109.48 30.82 49.65
N PHE A 131 110.15 31.78 50.29
CA PHE A 131 111.00 32.81 49.66
C PHE A 131 112.06 32.31 48.65
N ASN A 132 112.52 31.07 48.75
CA ASN A 132 113.52 30.49 47.85
C ASN A 132 112.93 29.61 46.72
N GLY A 133 111.61 29.62 46.53
CA GLY A 133 110.91 28.77 45.57
C GLY A 133 110.66 27.34 46.06
N ASP A 134 110.98 27.05 47.32
CA ASP A 134 110.74 25.72 47.89
C ASP A 134 109.24 25.52 48.17
N VAL A 135 108.71 24.42 47.65
CA VAL A 135 107.33 23.99 47.89
C VAL A 135 107.33 22.88 48.94
N TYR A 136 106.51 23.04 49.97
CA TYR A 136 106.29 22.03 50.99
C TYR A 136 104.82 21.58 50.96
N ILE A 137 104.58 20.30 51.21
CA ILE A 137 103.23 19.73 51.35
C ILE A 137 103.15 18.92 52.63
N ARG A 138 101.94 18.85 53.20
CA ARG A 138 101.70 18.04 54.39
C ARG A 138 101.27 16.61 54.03
N ARG A 139 101.95 15.63 54.63
CA ARG A 139 101.61 14.20 54.64
C ARG A 139 101.22 13.77 56.05
N ASP A 140 100.74 12.54 56.21
CA ASP A 140 100.19 12.02 57.47
C ASP A 140 101.23 12.01 58.59
N GLY A 141 101.29 13.13 59.34
CA GLY A 141 102.23 13.36 60.43
C GLY A 141 103.61 13.90 60.02
N SER A 142 103.87 14.24 58.76
CA SER A 142 105.16 14.82 58.35
C SER A 142 105.04 15.83 57.22
N LYS A 143 105.97 16.79 57.17
CA LYS A 143 106.14 17.66 56.00
C LYS A 143 106.97 16.96 54.92
N GLN A 144 106.59 17.12 53.66
CA GLN A 144 107.39 16.73 52.51
C GLN A 144 107.83 17.99 51.78
N GLY A 145 109.13 18.16 51.63
CA GLY A 145 109.70 19.20 50.79
C GLY A 145 111.17 19.46 51.13
N PRO A 146 111.85 20.29 50.32
CA PRO A 146 111.30 20.95 49.13
C PRO A 146 110.94 19.95 48.02
N LEU A 147 109.78 20.13 47.38
CA LEU A 147 109.34 19.29 46.29
C LEU A 147 110.21 19.51 45.05
N LYS A 148 110.55 18.41 44.37
CA LYS A 148 111.22 18.46 43.08
C LYS A 148 110.24 18.84 41.96
N VAL A 149 110.75 19.40 40.87
CA VAL A 149 109.96 19.83 39.70
C VAL A 149 109.02 18.73 39.19
N ASN A 150 109.49 17.48 39.11
CA ASN A 150 108.66 16.35 38.69
C ASN A 150 107.48 16.07 39.64
N GLN A 151 107.65 16.28 40.94
CA GLN A 151 106.59 16.11 41.94
C GLN A 151 105.54 17.21 41.83
N ILE A 152 105.98 18.45 41.55
CA ILE A 152 105.09 19.60 41.30
C ILE A 152 104.26 19.37 40.03
N GLN A 153 104.88 18.91 38.94
CA GLN A 153 104.19 18.58 37.69
C GLN A 153 103.16 17.46 37.87
N GLU A 154 103.53 16.41 38.60
CA GLU A 154 102.62 15.30 38.87
C GLU A 154 101.40 15.74 39.70
N TRP A 155 101.61 16.61 40.70
CA TRP A 155 100.50 17.21 41.46
C TRP A 155 99.53 17.98 40.55
N HIS A 156 100.03 18.81 39.63
CA HIS A 156 99.19 19.53 38.67
C HIS A 156 98.41 18.57 37.75
N ASN A 157 99.06 17.50 37.28
CA ASN A 157 98.41 16.48 36.44
C ASN A 157 97.28 15.77 37.17
N GLN A 158 97.48 15.43 38.45
CA GLN A 158 96.45 14.81 39.28
C GLN A 158 95.26 15.76 39.47
N LYS A 159 95.52 17.04 39.77
CA LYS A 159 94.46 18.04 39.90
C LYS A 159 93.63 18.19 38.62
N LYS A 160 94.28 18.31 37.47
CA LYS A 160 93.58 18.36 36.16
C LYS A 160 92.73 17.11 35.91
N LYS A 161 93.28 15.91 36.15
CA LYS A 161 92.53 14.65 36.00
C LYS A 161 91.31 14.58 36.92
N THR A 162 91.42 15.06 38.16
CA THR A 162 90.27 15.10 39.09
C THR A 162 89.19 16.09 38.66
N GLY A 163 89.57 17.26 38.13
CA GLY A 163 88.61 18.22 37.56
C GLY A 163 87.82 17.62 36.40
N LEU A 164 88.53 17.05 35.41
CA LEU A 164 87.89 16.38 34.26
C LEU A 164 86.97 15.24 34.66
N LYS A 165 87.31 14.48 35.71
CA LYS A 165 86.42 13.43 36.24
C LYS A 165 85.15 14.02 36.84
N LYS A 166 85.25 15.11 37.61
CA LYS A 166 84.09 15.80 38.18
C LYS A 166 83.16 16.34 37.10
N ASP A 167 83.71 16.95 36.06
CA ASP A 167 82.91 17.49 34.94
C ASP A 167 82.17 16.37 34.20
N ARG A 168 82.84 15.24 33.93
CA ARG A 168 82.21 14.06 33.32
C ARG A 168 81.14 13.41 34.20
N ILE A 169 81.30 13.47 35.52
CA ILE A 169 80.27 12.97 36.45
C ILE A 169 79.05 13.88 36.39
N LYS A 170 79.25 15.20 36.46
CA LYS A 170 78.17 16.17 36.37
C LYS A 170 77.38 16.05 35.06
N GLU A 171 78.08 15.90 33.93
CA GLU A 171 77.44 15.67 32.63
C GLU A 171 76.59 14.39 32.61
N LYS A 172 77.08 13.32 33.24
CA LYS A 172 76.31 12.07 33.36
C LYS A 172 75.09 12.22 34.27
N GLU A 173 75.20 12.96 35.36
CA GLU A 173 74.10 13.26 36.28
C GLU A 173 72.99 14.04 35.56
N ASP A 174 73.35 15.09 34.80
CA ASP A 174 72.41 15.88 34.02
C ASP A 174 71.68 15.02 32.97
N ARG A 175 72.41 14.13 32.27
CA ARG A 175 71.82 13.18 31.31
C ARG A 175 70.92 12.12 31.94
N ILE A 176 71.20 11.71 33.17
CA ILE A 176 70.33 10.77 33.91
C ILE A 176 69.02 11.48 34.25
N LYS A 177 69.10 12.70 34.78
CA LYS A 177 67.93 13.50 35.14
C LYS A 177 67.00 13.72 33.94
N GLU A 178 67.55 14.09 32.77
CA GLU A 178 66.76 14.24 31.54
C GLU A 178 66.04 12.93 31.15
N LYS A 179 66.70 11.78 31.31
CA LYS A 179 66.09 10.47 31.02
C LYS A 179 64.99 10.11 32.01
N GLU A 180 65.17 10.42 33.29
CA GLU A 180 64.16 10.19 34.32
C GLU A 180 62.88 10.99 34.05
N ASP A 181 63.02 12.27 33.66
CA ASP A 181 61.88 13.10 33.31
C ASP A 181 61.13 12.56 32.07
N ARG A 182 61.86 12.10 31.06
CA ARG A 182 61.26 11.44 29.88
C ARG A 182 60.58 10.10 30.19
N ILE A 183 61.04 9.38 31.22
CA ILE A 183 60.40 8.13 31.66
C ILE A 183 59.09 8.44 32.35
N LYS A 184 59.05 9.43 33.26
CA LYS A 184 57.82 9.87 33.94
C LYS A 184 56.73 10.28 32.94
N GLU A 185 57.08 11.07 31.93
CA GLU A 185 56.13 11.47 30.87
C GLU A 185 55.57 10.24 30.12
N LYS A 186 56.41 9.23 29.85
CA LYS A 186 55.96 7.99 29.20
C LYS A 186 55.06 7.15 30.11
N GLU A 187 55.33 7.10 31.40
CA GLU A 187 54.52 6.38 32.38
C GLU A 187 53.11 6.97 32.46
N GLU A 188 52.98 8.30 32.49
CA GLU A 188 51.66 8.97 32.45
C GLU A 188 50.89 8.64 31.18
N ARG A 189 51.55 8.68 30.02
CA ARG A 189 50.94 8.30 28.73
C ARG A 189 50.52 6.83 28.66
N ILE A 190 51.24 5.94 29.34
CA ILE A 190 50.87 4.52 29.43
C ILE A 190 49.59 4.38 30.26
N LYS A 191 49.53 5.06 31.40
CA LYS A 191 48.35 5.03 32.28
C LYS A 191 47.08 5.51 31.57
N GLU A 192 47.16 6.62 30.83
CA GLU A 192 46.02 7.10 30.01
C GLU A 192 45.58 6.08 28.95
N ARG A 193 46.53 5.38 28.33
CA ARG A 193 46.23 4.33 27.35
C ARG A 193 45.55 3.13 27.98
N GLU A 194 45.97 2.72 29.18
CA GLU A 194 45.35 1.63 29.92
C GLU A 194 43.89 1.94 30.27
N GLU A 195 43.60 3.15 30.75
CA GLU A 195 42.23 3.59 31.03
C GLU A 195 41.36 3.59 29.75
N ARG A 196 41.93 4.02 28.62
CA ARG A 196 41.23 3.97 27.32
C ARG A 196 40.95 2.53 26.87
N ILE A 197 41.89 1.61 27.06
CA ILE A 197 41.71 0.19 26.73
C ILE A 197 40.57 -0.41 27.56
N GLN A 198 40.55 -0.17 28.88
CA GLN A 198 39.47 -0.65 29.75
C GLN A 198 38.09 -0.14 29.33
N SER A 199 38.00 1.14 28.91
CA SER A 199 36.76 1.72 28.39
C SER A 199 36.29 1.01 27.11
N LEU A 200 37.21 0.77 26.17
CA LEU A 200 36.92 0.06 24.92
C LEU A 200 36.50 -1.40 25.16
N GLU A 201 37.13 -2.09 26.11
CA GLU A 201 36.74 -3.45 26.50
C GLU A 201 35.31 -3.51 27.05
N LYS A 202 34.93 -2.52 27.88
CA LYS A 202 33.55 -2.42 28.37
C LYS A 202 32.55 -2.23 27.22
N GLN A 203 32.86 -1.34 26.27
CA GLN A 203 32.01 -1.12 25.10
C GLN A 203 31.90 -2.39 24.23
N ASN A 204 33.00 -3.10 24.00
CA ASN A 204 32.98 -4.36 23.25
C ASN A 204 32.13 -5.43 23.94
N ASN A 205 32.21 -5.54 25.27
CA ASN A 205 31.38 -6.46 26.04
C ASN A 205 29.88 -6.13 25.95
N GLU A 206 29.53 -4.84 25.99
CA GLU A 206 28.14 -4.38 25.79
C GLU A 206 27.65 -4.69 24.37
N MET A 207 28.49 -4.46 23.35
CA MET A 207 28.20 -4.78 21.97
C MET A 207 28.01 -6.29 21.75
N ALA A 208 28.85 -7.12 22.36
CA ALA A 208 28.71 -8.57 22.31
C ALA A 208 27.37 -9.04 22.92
N ARG A 209 26.96 -8.46 24.05
CA ARG A 209 25.65 -8.72 24.67
C ARG A 209 24.50 -8.27 23.76
N ALA A 210 24.60 -7.10 23.14
CA ALA A 210 23.59 -6.60 22.19
C ALA A 210 23.47 -7.53 20.98
N LYS A 211 24.60 -8.00 20.43
CA LYS A 211 24.63 -8.97 19.33
C LYS A 211 23.96 -10.29 19.70
N SER A 212 24.22 -10.80 20.91
CA SER A 212 23.55 -12.01 21.41
C SER A 212 22.03 -11.84 21.54
N ARG A 213 21.56 -10.68 22.02
CA ARG A 213 20.12 -10.37 22.10
C ARG A 213 19.48 -10.28 20.71
N LEU A 214 20.16 -9.68 19.75
CA LEU A 214 19.69 -9.63 18.37
C LEU A 214 19.64 -11.02 17.75
N GLY A 215 20.62 -11.90 18.04
CA GLY A 215 20.58 -13.31 17.65
C GLY A 215 19.30 -14.00 18.09
N HIS A 216 18.98 -13.95 19.40
CA HIS A 216 17.73 -14.55 19.91
C HIS A 216 16.47 -13.96 19.26
N ARG A 217 16.44 -12.65 19.00
CA ARG A 217 15.30 -12.01 18.30
C ARG A 217 15.16 -12.51 16.86
N ILE A 218 16.27 -12.75 16.17
CA ILE A 218 16.24 -13.31 14.82
C ILE A 218 15.68 -14.73 14.88
N ASP A 219 16.19 -15.58 15.78
CA ASP A 219 15.71 -16.96 15.96
C ASP A 219 14.20 -17.00 16.25
N ASP A 220 13.70 -16.12 17.13
CA ASP A 220 12.27 -16.01 17.43
C ASP A 220 11.45 -15.57 16.21
N THR A 221 11.99 -14.64 15.42
CA THR A 221 11.32 -14.14 14.21
C THR A 221 11.30 -15.21 13.12
N GLU A 222 12.37 -15.99 12.96
CA GLU A 222 12.44 -17.12 12.04
C GLU A 222 11.40 -18.18 12.40
N LYS A 223 11.27 -18.54 13.67
CA LYS A 223 10.20 -19.45 14.13
C LYS A 223 8.80 -18.93 13.81
N GLN A 224 8.55 -17.64 14.04
CA GLN A 224 7.25 -17.04 13.69
C GLN A 224 6.99 -17.04 12.18
N MET A 225 8.04 -16.86 11.37
CA MET A 225 7.95 -16.93 9.91
C MET A 225 7.64 -18.35 9.44
N GLU A 226 8.33 -19.37 9.97
CA GLU A 226 8.03 -20.79 9.67
C GLU A 226 6.60 -21.17 10.05
N GLU A 227 6.10 -20.70 11.19
CA GLU A 227 4.71 -20.95 11.61
C GLU A 227 3.71 -20.28 10.67
N LYS A 228 3.96 -19.03 10.26
CA LYS A 228 3.14 -18.33 9.28
C LYS A 228 3.17 -19.01 7.90
N GLU A 229 4.31 -19.52 7.48
CA GLU A 229 4.46 -20.23 6.21
C GLU A 229 3.63 -21.52 6.21
N LYS A 230 3.66 -22.30 7.30
CA LYS A 230 2.77 -23.47 7.46
C LYS A 230 1.29 -23.10 7.42
N ILE A 231 0.89 -22.02 8.08
CA ILE A 231 -0.49 -21.53 8.03
C ILE A 231 -0.87 -21.13 6.60
N LEU A 232 0.04 -20.48 5.88
CA LEU A 232 -0.19 -20.06 4.50
C LEU A 232 -0.33 -21.27 3.56
N GLU A 233 0.51 -22.28 3.70
CA GLU A 233 0.40 -23.54 2.95
C GLU A 233 -0.94 -24.24 3.22
N GLN A 234 -1.37 -24.31 4.48
CA GLN A 234 -2.69 -24.87 4.83
C GLN A 234 -3.83 -24.10 4.15
N LYS A 235 -3.81 -22.76 4.20
CA LYS A 235 -4.83 -21.93 3.55
C LYS A 235 -4.83 -22.10 2.03
N LEU A 236 -3.65 -22.24 1.42
CA LEU A 236 -3.55 -22.46 -0.02
C LEU A 236 -4.17 -23.81 -0.42
N GLU A 237 -3.99 -24.84 0.41
CA GLU A 237 -4.58 -26.15 0.19
C GLU A 237 -6.10 -26.16 0.39
N GLU A 238 -6.60 -25.43 1.40
CA GLU A 238 -8.04 -25.17 1.57
C GLU A 238 -8.62 -24.42 0.37
N GLU A 239 -7.94 -23.39 -0.13
CA GLU A 239 -8.39 -22.64 -1.32
C GLU A 239 -8.45 -23.53 -2.57
N LYS A 240 -7.48 -24.43 -2.75
CA LYS A 240 -7.54 -25.42 -3.84
C LYS A 240 -8.75 -26.33 -3.71
N LYS A 241 -9.02 -26.88 -2.52
CA LYS A 241 -10.21 -27.71 -2.28
C LYS A 241 -11.49 -26.97 -2.60
N ILE A 242 -11.64 -25.73 -2.11
CA ILE A 242 -12.82 -24.90 -2.38
C ILE A 242 -12.97 -24.64 -3.89
N LYS A 243 -11.86 -24.37 -4.60
CA LYS A 243 -11.91 -24.19 -6.07
C LYS A 243 -12.34 -25.45 -6.80
N GLU A 244 -11.92 -26.62 -6.32
CA GLU A 244 -12.29 -27.91 -6.91
C GLU A 244 -13.76 -28.23 -6.65
N GLU A 245 -14.25 -28.04 -5.42
CA GLU A 245 -15.68 -28.14 -5.06
C GLU A 245 -16.55 -27.17 -5.90
N LEU A 246 -16.12 -25.91 -6.05
CA LEU A 246 -16.83 -24.94 -6.89
C LEU A 246 -16.83 -25.33 -8.37
N LYS A 247 -15.77 -25.99 -8.85
CA LYS A 247 -15.69 -26.49 -10.23
C LYS A 247 -16.69 -27.63 -10.43
N GLU A 248 -16.73 -28.58 -9.50
CA GLU A 248 -17.71 -29.68 -9.51
C GLU A 248 -19.15 -29.15 -9.43
N GLU A 249 -19.42 -28.22 -8.52
CA GLU A 249 -20.75 -27.62 -8.36
C GLU A 249 -21.18 -26.85 -9.61
N LYS A 250 -20.25 -26.11 -10.24
CA LYS A 250 -20.49 -25.43 -11.52
C LYS A 250 -20.81 -26.42 -12.64
N GLU A 251 -20.09 -27.55 -12.71
CA GLU A 251 -20.31 -28.59 -13.73
C GLU A 251 -21.68 -29.27 -13.53
N VAL A 252 -22.07 -29.55 -12.28
CA VAL A 252 -23.41 -30.05 -11.93
C VAL A 252 -24.49 -29.03 -12.33
N LEU A 253 -24.26 -27.74 -12.07
CA LEU A 253 -25.21 -26.68 -12.42
C LEU A 253 -25.37 -26.54 -13.95
N GLU A 254 -24.26 -26.60 -14.70
CA GLU A 254 -24.26 -26.58 -16.17
C GLU A 254 -25.02 -27.78 -16.74
N GLN A 255 -24.80 -28.98 -16.21
CA GLN A 255 -25.55 -30.18 -16.61
C GLN A 255 -27.06 -30.04 -16.32
N LYS A 256 -27.42 -29.49 -15.16
CA LYS A 256 -28.82 -29.26 -14.79
C LYS A 256 -29.49 -28.20 -15.69
N MET A 257 -28.78 -27.11 -15.98
CA MET A 257 -29.23 -26.07 -16.91
C MET A 257 -29.44 -26.62 -18.32
N GLU A 258 -28.53 -27.47 -18.83
CA GLU A 258 -28.69 -28.07 -20.16
C GLU A 258 -29.84 -29.09 -20.19
N GLN A 259 -30.07 -29.84 -19.12
CA GLN A 259 -31.26 -30.69 -18.97
C GLN A 259 -32.57 -29.88 -18.95
N GLU A 260 -32.61 -28.77 -18.23
CA GLU A 260 -33.78 -27.89 -18.19
C GLU A 260 -34.03 -27.23 -19.55
N LYS A 261 -32.97 -26.76 -20.22
CA LYS A 261 -33.02 -26.20 -21.58
C LYS A 261 -33.53 -27.22 -22.59
N THR A 262 -32.99 -28.43 -22.63
CA THR A 262 -33.47 -29.49 -23.53
C THR A 262 -34.93 -29.86 -23.25
N THR A 263 -35.34 -29.88 -21.97
CA THR A 263 -36.74 -30.07 -21.57
C THR A 263 -37.65 -28.94 -22.05
N ALA A 264 -37.20 -27.69 -21.92
CA ALA A 264 -37.92 -26.51 -22.40
C ALA A 264 -38.03 -26.50 -23.93
N GLU A 265 -36.96 -26.80 -24.65
CA GLU A 265 -36.95 -26.96 -26.10
C GLU A 265 -37.90 -28.06 -26.58
N GLN A 266 -37.98 -29.19 -25.86
CA GLN A 266 -38.91 -30.27 -26.15
C GLN A 266 -40.37 -29.80 -25.96
N LYS A 267 -40.65 -29.04 -24.90
CA LYS A 267 -41.98 -28.43 -24.65
C LYS A 267 -42.33 -27.42 -25.75
N ILE A 268 -41.41 -26.56 -26.14
CA ILE A 268 -41.60 -25.59 -27.23
C ILE A 268 -41.92 -26.32 -28.54
N ARG A 269 -41.12 -27.32 -28.94
CA ARG A 269 -41.38 -28.13 -30.13
C ARG A 269 -42.76 -28.79 -30.11
N ASN A 270 -43.21 -29.27 -28.96
CA ASN A 270 -44.54 -29.84 -28.80
C ASN A 270 -45.65 -28.79 -28.91
N MET A 271 -45.44 -27.58 -28.36
CA MET A 271 -46.36 -26.46 -28.49
C MET A 271 -46.43 -25.96 -29.94
N GLU A 272 -45.30 -25.83 -30.64
CA GLU A 272 -45.26 -25.46 -32.07
C GLU A 272 -46.01 -26.48 -32.94
N LYS A 273 -45.85 -27.79 -32.67
CA LYS A 273 -46.63 -28.84 -33.35
C LYS A 273 -48.13 -28.68 -33.11
N ARG A 274 -48.55 -28.34 -31.88
CA ARG A 274 -49.95 -28.05 -31.54
C ARG A 274 -50.44 -26.78 -32.23
N GLU A 275 -49.66 -25.72 -32.22
CA GLU A 275 -49.98 -24.45 -32.88
C GLU A 275 -50.16 -24.66 -34.39
N LYS A 276 -49.29 -25.45 -35.03
CA LYS A 276 -49.42 -25.81 -36.45
C LYS A 276 -50.71 -26.59 -36.73
N LYS A 277 -51.10 -27.52 -35.85
CA LYS A 277 -52.39 -28.21 -35.93
C LYS A 277 -53.57 -27.26 -35.75
N PHE A 278 -53.51 -26.32 -34.80
CA PHE A 278 -54.56 -25.33 -34.60
C PHE A 278 -54.69 -24.36 -35.77
N LYS A 279 -53.58 -23.88 -36.33
CA LYS A 279 -53.58 -23.05 -37.54
C LYS A 279 -54.21 -23.77 -38.73
N GLN A 280 -53.90 -25.05 -38.92
CA GLN A 280 -54.56 -25.88 -39.94
C GLN A 280 -56.07 -25.98 -39.70
N HIS A 281 -56.50 -26.19 -38.44
CA HIS A 281 -57.91 -26.28 -38.10
C HIS A 281 -58.65 -24.95 -38.33
N ILE A 282 -58.05 -23.81 -37.96
CA ILE A 282 -58.59 -22.47 -38.23
C ILE A 282 -58.70 -22.22 -39.74
N SER A 283 -57.72 -22.66 -40.53
CA SER A 283 -57.78 -22.54 -42.00
C SER A 283 -58.94 -23.34 -42.59
N ASN A 284 -59.18 -24.55 -42.09
CA ASN A 284 -60.30 -25.36 -42.55
C ASN A 284 -61.63 -24.72 -42.19
N LEU A 285 -61.79 -24.25 -40.95
CA LEU A 285 -62.99 -23.54 -40.49
C LEU A 285 -63.27 -22.26 -41.30
N LYS A 286 -62.23 -21.51 -41.69
CA LYS A 286 -62.39 -20.34 -42.57
C LYS A 286 -62.96 -20.73 -43.93
N ASN A 287 -62.48 -21.82 -44.53
CA ASN A 287 -63.00 -22.31 -45.80
C ASN A 287 -64.46 -22.77 -45.67
N ASP A 288 -64.83 -23.39 -44.55
CA ASP A 288 -66.21 -23.80 -44.30
C ASP A 288 -67.14 -22.60 -44.09
N ILE A 289 -66.70 -21.56 -43.37
CA ILE A 289 -67.45 -20.29 -43.22
C ILE A 289 -67.67 -19.64 -44.58
N GLN A 290 -66.63 -19.56 -45.42
CA GLN A 290 -66.75 -18.97 -46.76
C GLN A 290 -67.76 -19.74 -47.62
N LYS A 291 -67.77 -21.08 -47.56
CA LYS A 291 -68.78 -21.91 -48.24
C LYS A 291 -70.20 -21.64 -47.72
N PHE A 292 -70.36 -21.49 -46.41
CA PHE A 292 -71.67 -21.16 -45.81
C PHE A 292 -72.13 -19.75 -46.18
N GLU A 293 -71.24 -18.77 -46.28
CA GLU A 293 -71.56 -17.42 -46.76
C GLU A 293 -72.01 -17.43 -48.23
N GLU A 294 -71.34 -18.19 -49.10
CA GLU A 294 -71.76 -18.39 -50.49
C GLU A 294 -73.16 -19.02 -50.59
N GLN A 295 -73.44 -20.05 -49.79
CA GLN A 295 -74.77 -20.68 -49.71
C GLN A 295 -75.85 -19.74 -49.14
N HIS A 296 -75.51 -18.92 -48.14
CA HIS A 296 -76.43 -17.95 -47.57
C HIS A 296 -76.80 -16.87 -48.61
N ASN A 297 -75.83 -16.40 -49.39
CA ASN A 297 -76.05 -15.40 -50.44
C ASN A 297 -76.93 -15.94 -51.58
N THR A 298 -76.76 -17.19 -52.00
CA THR A 298 -77.66 -17.82 -53.00
C THR A 298 -79.08 -17.99 -52.45
N THR A 299 -79.22 -18.44 -51.19
CA THR A 299 -80.54 -18.62 -50.56
C THR A 299 -81.26 -17.27 -50.35
N THR A 300 -80.51 -16.21 -50.06
CA THR A 300 -81.06 -14.84 -49.94
C THR A 300 -81.54 -14.32 -51.30
N ALA A 301 -80.80 -14.61 -52.38
CA ALA A 301 -81.22 -14.27 -53.73
C ALA A 301 -82.49 -15.04 -54.16
N ASP A 302 -82.57 -16.33 -53.85
CA ASP A 302 -83.75 -17.17 -54.14
C ASP A 302 -84.99 -16.69 -53.36
N LYS A 303 -84.81 -16.28 -52.10
CA LYS A 303 -85.87 -15.68 -51.28
C LYS A 303 -86.39 -14.38 -51.88
N ALA A 304 -85.50 -13.48 -52.33
CA ALA A 304 -85.90 -12.21 -52.97
C ALA A 304 -86.65 -12.44 -54.30
N ALA A 305 -86.25 -13.45 -55.08
CA ALA A 305 -86.92 -13.81 -56.32
C ALA A 305 -88.33 -14.41 -56.08
N LEU A 306 -88.51 -15.17 -54.99
CA LEU A 306 -89.80 -15.68 -54.57
C LEU A 306 -90.74 -14.58 -54.06
N GLU A 307 -90.22 -13.63 -53.28
CA GLU A 307 -91.01 -12.48 -52.79
C GLU A 307 -91.55 -11.62 -53.95
N GLN A 308 -90.74 -11.35 -54.99
CA GLN A 308 -91.20 -10.67 -56.21
C GLN A 308 -92.31 -11.45 -56.95
N ARG A 309 -92.19 -12.78 -57.05
CA ARG A 309 -93.21 -13.62 -57.68
C ARG A 309 -94.55 -13.60 -56.93
N ILE A 310 -94.51 -13.58 -55.60
CA ILE A 310 -95.72 -13.46 -54.78
C ILE A 310 -96.41 -12.13 -55.05
N THR A 311 -95.65 -11.03 -55.15
CA THR A 311 -96.24 -9.70 -55.42
C THR A 311 -96.93 -9.62 -56.78
N VAL A 312 -96.33 -10.21 -57.81
CA VAL A 312 -96.93 -10.28 -59.17
C VAL A 312 -98.21 -11.10 -59.16
N ASN A 313 -98.21 -12.27 -58.50
CA ASN A 313 -99.39 -13.12 -58.41
C ASN A 313 -100.54 -12.47 -57.62
N GLU A 314 -100.23 -11.68 -56.60
CA GLU A 314 -101.25 -10.93 -55.85
C GLU A 314 -101.87 -9.80 -56.67
N GLN A 315 -101.11 -9.14 -57.55
CA GLN A 315 -101.65 -8.18 -58.51
C GLN A 315 -102.56 -8.84 -59.56
N GLU A 316 -102.16 -9.98 -60.12
CA GLU A 316 -103.01 -10.74 -61.06
C GLU A 316 -104.32 -11.20 -60.40
N LYS A 317 -104.27 -11.61 -59.13
CA LYS A 317 -105.47 -12.01 -58.37
C LYS A 317 -106.46 -10.85 -58.19
N ILE A 318 -105.97 -9.63 -57.94
CA ILE A 318 -106.80 -8.42 -57.82
C ILE A 318 -107.45 -8.09 -59.17
N GLU A 319 -106.71 -8.23 -60.27
CA GLU A 319 -107.22 -7.93 -61.62
C GLU A 319 -108.29 -8.94 -62.07
N LEU A 320 -108.10 -10.22 -61.76
CA LEU A 320 -109.10 -11.27 -62.00
C LEU A 320 -110.38 -11.07 -61.19
N ALA A 321 -110.27 -10.60 -59.94
CA ALA A 321 -111.44 -10.29 -59.11
C ALA A 321 -112.27 -9.13 -59.69
N ARG A 322 -111.60 -8.07 -60.21
CA ARG A 322 -112.27 -6.94 -60.88
C ARG A 322 -113.04 -7.39 -62.12
N ARG A 323 -112.46 -8.30 -62.90
CA ARG A 323 -113.07 -8.84 -64.13
C ARG A 323 -114.26 -9.76 -63.85
N ALA A 324 -114.22 -10.51 -62.75
CA ALA A 324 -115.37 -11.29 -62.29
C ALA A 324 -116.54 -10.40 -61.86
N GLU A 325 -116.27 -9.26 -61.21
CA GLU A 325 -117.29 -8.29 -60.82
C GLU A 325 -117.93 -7.59 -62.03
N GLU A 326 -117.14 -7.25 -63.06
CA GLU A 326 -117.66 -6.71 -64.33
C GLU A 326 -118.61 -7.70 -65.02
N LEU A 327 -118.25 -8.99 -65.07
CA LEU A 327 -119.09 -10.04 -65.66
C LEU A 327 -120.38 -10.30 -64.87
N GLU A 328 -120.35 -10.23 -63.53
CA GLU A 328 -121.56 -10.39 -62.71
C GLU A 328 -122.54 -9.22 -62.91
N ASN A 329 -122.03 -8.00 -63.07
CA ASN A 329 -122.85 -6.84 -63.39
C ASN A 329 -123.47 -6.93 -64.80
N GLU A 330 -122.72 -7.48 -65.76
CA GLU A 330 -123.22 -7.72 -67.12
C GLU A 330 -124.30 -8.82 -67.15
N LYS A 331 -124.11 -9.89 -66.36
CA LYS A 331 -125.10 -10.94 -66.13
C LYS A 331 -126.40 -10.38 -65.52
N MET A 332 -126.33 -9.54 -64.49
CA MET A 332 -127.52 -8.89 -63.92
C MET A 332 -128.28 -8.04 -64.95
N ARG A 333 -127.57 -7.36 -65.85
CA ARG A 333 -128.18 -6.55 -66.92
C ARG A 333 -128.92 -7.41 -67.95
N LEU A 334 -128.34 -8.55 -68.32
CA LEU A 334 -128.96 -9.52 -69.22
C LEU A 334 -130.17 -10.22 -68.59
N GLU A 335 -130.11 -10.55 -67.29
CA GLU A 335 -131.26 -11.11 -66.56
C GLU A 335 -132.45 -10.15 -66.52
N HIS A 336 -132.21 -8.84 -66.40
CA HIS A 336 -133.26 -7.84 -66.47
C HIS A 336 -133.88 -7.76 -67.88
N GLN A 337 -133.06 -7.79 -68.94
CA GLN A 337 -133.55 -7.81 -70.33
C GLN A 337 -134.36 -9.07 -70.65
N ILE A 338 -133.96 -10.25 -70.15
CA ILE A 338 -134.70 -11.50 -70.30
C ILE A 338 -136.06 -11.43 -69.60
N LYS A 339 -136.13 -10.77 -68.44
CA LYS A 339 -137.40 -10.59 -67.70
C LYS A 339 -138.37 -9.70 -68.46
N ASP A 340 -137.88 -8.64 -69.09
CA ASP A 340 -138.70 -7.72 -69.89
C ASP A 340 -139.21 -8.39 -71.18
N THR A 341 -138.36 -9.15 -71.88
CA THR A 341 -138.79 -9.91 -73.07
C THR A 341 -139.78 -11.02 -72.72
N LYS A 342 -139.65 -11.65 -71.54
CA LYS A 342 -140.59 -12.68 -71.09
C LYS A 342 -141.99 -12.11 -70.80
N ASN A 343 -142.06 -10.88 -70.29
CA ASN A 343 -143.34 -10.17 -70.08
C ASN A 343 -143.98 -9.71 -71.41
N GLU A 344 -143.20 -9.36 -72.43
CA GLU A 344 -143.72 -9.04 -73.77
C GLU A 344 -144.23 -10.29 -74.52
N VAL A 345 -143.60 -11.45 -74.32
CA VAL A 345 -144.05 -12.73 -74.88
C VAL A 345 -145.36 -13.22 -74.23
N GLU A 346 -145.56 -13.01 -72.92
CA GLU A 346 -146.85 -13.32 -72.27
C GLU A 346 -148.00 -12.40 -72.73
N LYS A 347 -147.71 -11.11 -72.98
CA LYS A 347 -148.68 -10.17 -73.58
C LYS A 347 -149.10 -10.57 -75.00
N SER A 348 -148.18 -11.20 -75.75
CA SER A 348 -148.42 -11.64 -77.13
C SER A 348 -149.15 -12.99 -77.22
N LYS A 349 -149.10 -13.82 -76.17
CA LYS A 349 -149.88 -15.08 -76.07
C LYS A 349 -151.37 -14.85 -75.76
N ASN A 350 -151.72 -13.78 -75.04
CA ASN A 350 -153.10 -13.45 -74.68
C ASN A 350 -153.92 -12.77 -75.80
N MET A 351 -153.36 -12.55 -77.00
CA MET A 351 -154.10 -12.09 -78.19
C MET A 351 -154.32 -13.18 -79.25
N SER A 352 -153.88 -14.41 -78.99
CA SER A 352 -153.94 -15.54 -79.95
C SER A 352 -155.11 -16.51 -79.72
N SER A 353 -155.87 -16.41 -78.62
CA SER A 353 -157.03 -17.28 -78.36
C SER A 353 -158.38 -16.62 -78.68
N GLY A 354 -158.40 -15.34 -79.08
CA GLY A 354 -159.59 -14.65 -79.60
C GLY A 354 -159.86 -14.90 -81.08
N VAL A 355 -159.02 -15.68 -81.78
CA VAL A 355 -159.13 -15.97 -83.22
C VAL A 355 -159.68 -17.38 -83.49
N ASP A 356 -159.69 -18.28 -82.50
CA ASP A 356 -160.27 -19.63 -82.63
C ASP A 356 -161.79 -19.67 -82.40
N GLU A 357 -162.37 -18.68 -81.70
CA GLU A 357 -163.82 -18.53 -81.52
C GLU A 357 -164.51 -18.04 -82.81
N ASP A 358 -163.89 -17.11 -83.55
CA ASP A 358 -164.40 -16.61 -84.84
C ASP A 358 -164.25 -17.63 -85.98
N ARG A 359 -163.26 -18.54 -85.89
CA ARG A 359 -163.09 -19.64 -86.85
C ARG A 359 -164.16 -20.73 -86.71
N LYS A 360 -164.68 -20.97 -85.49
CA LYS A 360 -165.79 -21.91 -85.28
C LYS A 360 -167.13 -21.37 -85.78
N LEU A 361 -167.39 -20.07 -85.60
CA LEU A 361 -168.57 -19.38 -86.15
C LEU A 361 -168.61 -19.43 -87.69
N LEU A 362 -167.45 -19.38 -88.35
CA LEU A 362 -167.33 -19.53 -89.81
C LEU A 362 -167.55 -20.97 -90.30
N VAL A 363 -167.09 -21.98 -89.57
CA VAL A 363 -167.33 -23.40 -89.92
C VAL A 363 -168.81 -23.75 -89.79
N GLN A 364 -169.47 -23.24 -88.76
CA GLN A 364 -170.91 -23.42 -88.55
C GLN A 364 -171.76 -22.73 -89.63
N HIS A 365 -171.28 -21.62 -90.20
CA HIS A 365 -171.93 -20.94 -91.33
C HIS A 365 -171.76 -21.68 -92.67
N VAL A 366 -170.63 -22.38 -92.86
CA VAL A 366 -170.38 -23.20 -94.05
C VAL A 366 -171.19 -24.50 -94.02
N GLU A 367 -171.39 -25.11 -92.85
CA GLU A 367 -172.24 -26.30 -92.71
C GLU A 367 -173.73 -25.99 -92.94
N ASP A 368 -174.22 -24.83 -92.47
CA ASP A 368 -175.58 -24.35 -92.76
C ASP A 368 -175.79 -24.02 -94.26
N MET A 369 -174.75 -23.60 -94.97
CA MET A 369 -174.79 -23.48 -96.44
C MET A 369 -174.84 -24.85 -97.13
N TYR A 370 -174.17 -25.85 -96.58
CA TYR A 370 -174.18 -27.22 -97.12
C TYR A 370 -175.55 -27.88 -96.92
N LEU A 371 -176.24 -27.59 -95.82
CA LEU A 371 -177.66 -27.94 -95.62
C LEU A 371 -178.58 -27.34 -96.70
N LYS A 372 -178.30 -26.10 -97.16
CA LYS A 372 -179.14 -25.44 -98.18
C LYS A 372 -178.86 -25.90 -99.61
N MET A 373 -177.61 -26.22 -99.94
CA MET A 373 -177.28 -26.74 -101.28
C MET A 373 -177.86 -28.13 -101.51
N LYS A 374 -177.80 -29.02 -100.51
CA LYS A 374 -178.29 -30.40 -100.68
C LYS A 374 -179.82 -30.49 -100.79
N GLN A 375 -180.54 -29.58 -100.11
CA GLN A 375 -181.99 -29.42 -100.26
C GLN A 375 -182.37 -28.92 -101.67
N LEU A 376 -181.52 -28.08 -102.28
CA LEU A 376 -181.70 -27.56 -103.64
C LEU A 376 -181.31 -28.57 -104.74
N GLU A 377 -180.46 -29.55 -104.42
CA GLU A 377 -179.92 -30.49 -105.41
C GLU A 377 -180.84 -31.67 -105.74
N GLU A 378 -181.79 -32.07 -104.89
CA GLU A 378 -182.70 -33.20 -105.22
C GLU A 378 -184.19 -32.82 -105.23
N ASP A 379 -184.51 -31.58 -104.83
CA ASP A 379 -185.63 -30.86 -105.44
C ASP A 379 -185.44 -30.72 -106.98
N ILE A 380 -184.22 -30.94 -107.52
CA ILE A 380 -183.92 -31.11 -108.96
C ILE A 380 -184.21 -32.55 -109.45
N ASP A 381 -183.99 -33.59 -108.64
CA ASP A 381 -184.28 -34.99 -109.03
C ASP A 381 -185.79 -35.29 -109.06
N THR A 382 -186.55 -34.64 -108.17
CA THR A 382 -188.02 -34.57 -108.31
C THR A 382 -188.47 -33.83 -109.58
N THR A 383 -187.62 -33.04 -110.23
CA THR A 383 -187.92 -32.38 -111.52
C THR A 383 -187.35 -33.10 -112.75
N GLU A 384 -186.31 -33.95 -112.63
CA GLU A 384 -185.78 -34.74 -113.75
C GLU A 384 -186.51 -36.09 -114.00
N GLU A 385 -187.13 -36.76 -113.01
CA GLU A 385 -187.96 -37.94 -113.31
C GLU A 385 -189.43 -37.61 -113.65
N GLU A 386 -189.95 -36.46 -113.21
CA GLU A 386 -191.11 -35.85 -113.87
C GLU A 386 -190.83 -35.44 -115.33
N LYS A 387 -189.56 -35.33 -115.75
CA LYS A 387 -189.14 -35.15 -117.16
C LYS A 387 -189.08 -36.49 -117.92
N SER A 388 -188.80 -37.61 -117.24
CA SER A 388 -188.99 -38.98 -117.77
C SER A 388 -190.46 -39.43 -117.84
N ARG A 389 -191.37 -38.77 -117.10
CA ARG A 389 -192.85 -38.88 -117.24
C ARG A 389 -193.37 -38.66 -118.67
N LEU A 390 -192.60 -38.04 -119.57
CA LEU A 390 -193.13 -37.41 -120.79
C LEU A 390 -192.37 -37.78 -122.06
N GLN A 391 -191.16 -38.31 -121.93
CA GLN A 391 -190.36 -38.90 -122.99
C GLN A 391 -190.45 -40.42 -122.79
N GLN A 392 -191.53 -41.12 -123.17
CA GLN A 392 -191.65 -41.65 -124.53
C GLN A 392 -192.51 -42.94 -124.46
N LYS A 393 -193.83 -42.92 -124.20
CA LYS A 393 -194.89 -42.05 -124.74
C LYS A 393 -194.80 -41.75 -126.25
N ASN A 394 -193.72 -42.12 -126.92
CA ASN A 394 -193.49 -41.80 -128.32
C ASN A 394 -193.20 -43.04 -129.17
N ASP A 395 -192.80 -44.19 -128.59
CA ASP A 395 -192.43 -45.37 -129.38
C ASP A 395 -193.34 -46.59 -129.14
N ASP A 396 -194.57 -46.35 -128.66
CA ASP A 396 -195.77 -47.20 -128.76
C ASP A 396 -196.11 -47.71 -130.18
N MET A 397 -195.27 -47.47 -131.18
CA MET A 397 -195.63 -47.63 -132.58
C MET A 397 -194.46 -48.23 -133.33
N GLU A 398 -194.75 -49.16 -134.24
CA GLU A 398 -193.83 -49.65 -135.26
C GLU A 398 -192.87 -50.75 -134.74
N ILE A 399 -193.33 -52.00 -134.60
CA ILE A 399 -193.89 -52.81 -135.68
C ILE A 399 -193.14 -52.57 -136.98
N GLY A 400 -192.10 -53.38 -137.16
CA GLY A 400 -191.92 -54.09 -138.42
C GLY A 400 -191.24 -53.34 -139.55
N LYS A 401 -190.91 -54.17 -140.53
CA LYS A 401 -190.42 -53.80 -141.86
C LYS A 401 -188.96 -53.35 -141.80
N GLN A 402 -188.00 -54.27 -141.97
CA GLN A 402 -187.79 -54.97 -143.23
C GLN A 402 -188.06 -54.07 -144.44
N THR A 403 -186.99 -53.85 -145.23
CA THR A 403 -186.96 -53.51 -146.66
C THR A 403 -186.74 -52.04 -147.09
N ASN A 404 -185.72 -51.95 -147.96
CA ASN A 404 -185.55 -51.05 -149.11
C ASN A 404 -184.98 -49.64 -148.89
N GLY A 405 -183.68 -49.49 -149.22
CA GLY A 405 -183.27 -49.37 -150.63
C GLY A 405 -183.39 -47.99 -151.29
N ARG A 406 -182.21 -47.51 -151.73
CA ARG A 406 -181.91 -46.74 -152.97
C ARG A 406 -182.16 -45.22 -153.06
N GLN A 407 -181.13 -44.59 -153.65
CA GLN A 407 -181.11 -43.39 -154.52
C GLN A 407 -181.22 -42.01 -153.81
N ASN A 408 -180.58 -40.91 -154.23
CA ASN A 408 -179.84 -40.54 -155.45
C ASN A 408 -179.08 -39.20 -155.22
N LYS A 409 -177.94 -39.01 -155.92
CA LYS A 409 -177.49 -37.80 -156.68
C LYS A 409 -177.58 -36.40 -156.01
N LYS A 410 -176.61 -35.47 -156.15
CA LYS A 410 -175.66 -35.07 -157.22
C LYS A 410 -174.44 -34.41 -156.53
N CYS A 411 -173.21 -34.34 -157.05
CA CYS A 411 -172.71 -34.41 -158.43
C CYS A 411 -171.69 -35.53 -158.61
#